data_AF-A0A9W7XKF3-F1
#
_entry.id   AF-A0A9W7XKF3-F1
#
_cell.length_a   1.000
_cell.length_b   1.000
_cell.length_c   1.000
_cell.angle_alpha   90.00
_cell.angle_beta   90.00
_cell.angle_gamma   90.00
#
_symmetry.space_group_name_H-M   'P 1'
#
loop_
_entity.id
_entity.type
_entity.pdbx_description
1 polymer ?
#
loop_
_entity_poly.entity_id
_entity_poly.type
_entity_poly.pdbx_seq_one_letter_code
_entity_poly.pdbx_strand_id
1 'polypeptide(L)'
;MPFGHIVIGPPGSGKTTYCNGMYQFLTALGRKAVVVNLDPANESMAYECAVNIEDLITLDDAMAAYQLGPNGGMVYCIEYLEKNIQWLTDQLSKHEDSYFIFDCPGQVELYTHNESIKNIVRLLEKQGFRLACVHLVDASYCTEASRFISVLLLSLTTMTMLEMPHVNVLSKIDLLNQLGELDFSLEYYTSVMDLEYLLRHLNENETSERFYKLNSTICELIEDFSLVGFSTLCINDKHSVAALLKEIDKANGYIFGALTEGNESILLAADSTDLLAEAREAQVRYGLMTKPPDENSSAASNQKLDAVVRKLSIKEHDPETVSIELADSERQ
;
A
#
# COMPACT_ATOMS: atom_id res chain seq x y z
N MET A 1 11.73 20.09 1.25
CA MET A 1 12.07 18.65 1.23
C MET A 1 10.81 17.91 0.83
N PRO A 2 10.75 17.32 -0.37
CA PRO A 2 9.57 16.63 -0.85
C PRO A 2 9.39 15.29 -0.14
N PHE A 3 8.15 14.98 0.24
CA PHE A 3 7.77 13.73 0.86
C PHE A 3 6.79 12.99 -0.03
N GLY A 4 6.78 11.67 0.07
CA GLY A 4 5.87 10.85 -0.71
C GLY A 4 5.87 9.40 -0.31
N HIS A 5 5.17 8.61 -1.10
CA HIS A 5 5.29 7.16 -1.07
C HIS A 5 5.13 6.57 -2.46
N ILE A 6 5.80 5.44 -2.68
CA ILE A 6 5.64 4.65 -3.90
C ILE A 6 4.67 3.51 -3.62
N VAL A 7 3.73 3.30 -4.53
CA VAL A 7 2.69 2.27 -4.41
C VAL A 7 3.07 1.11 -5.31
N ILE A 8 3.34 -0.05 -4.72
CA ILE A 8 3.72 -1.27 -5.43
C ILE A 8 2.79 -2.42 -5.04
N GLY A 9 2.85 -3.51 -5.79
CA GLY A 9 2.12 -4.73 -5.50
C GLY A 9 1.65 -5.44 -6.77
N PRO A 10 1.26 -6.71 -6.64
CA PRO A 10 0.86 -7.53 -7.78
C PRO A 10 -0.34 -6.95 -8.55
N PRO A 11 -0.59 -7.39 -9.79
CA PRO A 11 -1.77 -6.99 -10.55
C PRO A 11 -3.04 -7.30 -9.77
N GLY A 12 -4.00 -6.39 -9.80
CA GLY A 12 -5.27 -6.56 -9.08
C GLY A 12 -5.23 -6.21 -7.59
N SER A 13 -4.09 -5.86 -6.98
CA SER A 13 -4.05 -5.47 -5.55
C SER A 13 -4.71 -4.13 -5.22
N GLY A 14 -5.14 -3.36 -6.23
CA GLY A 14 -5.87 -2.11 -6.04
C GLY A 14 -5.00 -0.84 -5.99
N LYS A 15 -3.79 -0.86 -6.57
CA LYS A 15 -2.85 0.29 -6.59
C LYS A 15 -3.47 1.59 -7.10
N THR A 16 -4.01 1.59 -8.31
CA THR A 16 -4.61 2.79 -8.93
C THR A 16 -5.84 3.28 -8.15
N THR A 17 -6.67 2.36 -7.64
CA THR A 17 -7.80 2.70 -6.75
C THR A 17 -7.32 3.35 -5.45
N TYR A 18 -6.27 2.79 -4.84
CA TYR A 18 -5.63 3.37 -3.66
C TYR A 18 -5.05 4.75 -3.94
N CYS A 19 -4.33 4.93 -5.05
CA CYS A 19 -3.74 6.22 -5.44
C CYS A 19 -4.83 7.30 -5.58
N ASN A 20 -5.96 6.96 -6.20
CA ASN A 20 -7.11 7.86 -6.31
C ASN A 20 -7.70 8.21 -4.94
N GLY A 21 -8.07 7.19 -4.15
CA GLY A 21 -8.71 7.40 -2.85
C GLY A 21 -7.80 8.13 -1.86
N MET A 22 -6.50 7.81 -1.83
CA MET A 22 -5.52 8.51 -1.01
C MET A 22 -5.32 9.96 -1.48
N TYR A 23 -5.23 10.22 -2.78
CA TYR A 23 -5.14 11.58 -3.32
C TYR A 23 -6.33 12.44 -2.88
N GLN A 24 -7.55 11.92 -3.00
CA GLN A 24 -8.76 12.61 -2.55
C GLN A 24 -8.77 12.82 -1.04
N PHE A 25 -8.41 11.79 -0.27
CA PHE A 25 -8.33 11.86 1.19
C PHE A 25 -7.36 12.97 1.65
N LEU A 26 -6.16 13.03 1.07
CA LEU A 26 -5.18 14.07 1.38
C LEU A 26 -5.68 15.45 0.99
N THR A 27 -6.28 15.59 -0.19
CA THR A 27 -6.85 16.85 -0.67
C THR A 27 -7.96 17.34 0.27
N ALA A 28 -8.83 16.45 0.74
CA ALA A 28 -9.91 16.78 1.66
C ALA A 28 -9.40 17.15 3.07
N LEU A 29 -8.21 16.66 3.46
CA LEU A 29 -7.50 17.12 4.66
C LEU A 29 -6.77 18.47 4.49
N GLY A 30 -6.82 19.07 3.29
CA GLY A 30 -6.11 20.30 2.97
C GLY A 30 -4.61 20.09 2.67
N ARG A 31 -4.15 18.84 2.55
CA ARG A 31 -2.76 18.53 2.16
C ARG A 31 -2.65 18.54 0.65
N LYS A 32 -1.83 19.44 0.12
CA LYS A 32 -1.51 19.49 -1.31
C LYS A 32 -0.78 18.20 -1.71
N ALA A 33 -1.43 17.37 -2.53
CA ALA A 33 -0.87 16.12 -3.03
C ALA A 33 -0.90 16.09 -4.56
N VAL A 34 -0.03 15.30 -5.16
CA VAL A 34 0.00 15.03 -6.61
C VAL A 34 0.24 13.55 -6.85
N VAL A 35 -0.39 13.02 -7.90
CA VAL A 35 -0.16 11.64 -8.34
C VAL A 35 0.79 11.62 -9.53
N VAL A 36 1.78 10.74 -9.47
CA VAL A 36 2.78 10.48 -10.51
C VAL A 36 2.53 9.06 -11.02
N ASN A 37 2.03 8.92 -12.24
CA ASN A 37 1.81 7.63 -12.86
C ASN A 37 3.10 7.14 -13.55
N LEU A 38 3.64 6.03 -13.05
CA LEU A 38 4.77 5.31 -13.62
C LEU A 38 4.33 4.01 -14.30
N ASP A 39 3.04 3.71 -14.36
CA ASP A 39 2.49 2.54 -15.07
C ASP A 39 2.08 2.90 -16.51
N PRO A 40 2.87 2.52 -17.54
CA PRO A 40 2.56 2.83 -18.94
C PRO A 40 1.43 1.98 -19.53
N ALA A 41 0.82 1.06 -18.76
CA ALA A 41 -0.34 0.29 -19.17
C ALA A 41 -1.66 0.79 -18.53
N ASN A 42 -1.61 1.93 -17.83
CA ASN A 42 -2.76 2.47 -17.11
C ASN A 42 -3.63 3.39 -18.01
N GLU A 43 -4.46 2.77 -18.84
CA GLU A 43 -5.26 3.46 -19.87
C GLU A 43 -6.43 4.30 -19.33
N SER A 44 -6.92 4.03 -18.11
CA SER A 44 -8.10 4.71 -17.53
C SER A 44 -7.81 5.30 -16.16
N MET A 45 -7.04 6.39 -16.11
CA MET A 45 -6.79 7.10 -14.86
C MET A 45 -8.06 7.81 -14.37
N ALA A 46 -8.59 7.38 -13.22
CA ALA A 46 -9.75 7.99 -12.57
C ALA A 46 -9.45 9.31 -11.83
N TYR A 47 -8.23 9.85 -11.98
CA TYR A 47 -7.73 11.03 -11.28
C TYR A 47 -6.87 11.91 -12.19
N GLU A 48 -6.70 13.18 -11.81
CA GLU A 48 -5.77 14.09 -12.50
C GLU A 48 -4.33 13.69 -12.17
N CYS A 49 -3.64 13.13 -13.17
CA CYS A 49 -2.25 12.75 -13.05
C CYS A 49 -1.36 13.97 -13.33
N ALA A 50 -0.51 14.35 -12.37
CA ALA A 50 0.38 15.50 -12.52
C ALA A 50 1.59 15.19 -13.42
N VAL A 51 2.04 13.94 -13.41
CA VAL A 51 3.17 13.45 -14.21
C VAL A 51 2.86 12.04 -14.68
N ASN A 52 2.75 11.84 -15.99
CA ASN A 52 2.48 10.54 -16.59
C ASN A 52 3.69 10.07 -17.41
N ILE A 53 4.16 8.84 -17.17
CA ILE A 53 5.25 8.21 -17.93
C ILE A 53 4.97 8.13 -19.43
N GLU A 54 3.71 8.09 -19.85
CA GLU A 54 3.32 8.06 -21.27
C GLU A 54 3.78 9.32 -22.04
N ASP A 55 3.95 10.45 -21.36
CA ASP A 55 4.51 11.67 -21.95
C ASP A 55 6.00 11.52 -22.32
N LEU A 56 6.67 10.50 -21.77
CA LEU A 56 8.05 10.11 -22.07
C LEU A 56 8.10 8.92 -23.04
N ILE A 57 7.36 7.85 -22.73
CA ILE A 57 7.33 6.60 -23.49
C ILE A 57 6.03 5.82 -23.26
N THR A 58 5.39 5.37 -24.33
CA THR A 58 4.21 4.51 -24.26
C THR A 58 4.60 3.02 -24.37
N LEU A 59 3.76 2.14 -23.82
CA LEU A 59 3.98 0.69 -23.92
C LEU A 59 3.93 0.22 -25.38
N ASP A 60 2.98 0.74 -26.17
CA ASP A 60 2.82 0.40 -27.59
C ASP A 60 4.05 0.78 -28.42
N ASP A 61 4.62 1.97 -28.20
CA ASP A 61 5.83 2.40 -28.90
C ASP A 61 7.02 1.49 -28.56
N ALA A 62 7.18 1.12 -27.29
CA ALA A 62 8.23 0.20 -26.84
C ALA A 62 8.08 -1.18 -27.47
N MET A 63 6.87 -1.73 -27.47
CA MET A 63 6.55 -3.04 -28.08
C MET A 63 6.81 -3.04 -29.59
N ALA A 64 6.36 -2.00 -30.30
CA ALA A 64 6.52 -1.88 -31.74
C ALA A 64 7.99 -1.69 -32.16
N ALA A 65 8.73 -0.83 -31.45
CA ALA A 65 10.12 -0.50 -31.80
C ALA A 65 11.08 -1.69 -31.58
N TYR A 66 10.85 -2.48 -30.52
CA TYR A 66 11.77 -3.55 -30.10
C TYR A 66 11.21 -4.96 -30.28
N GLN A 67 10.02 -5.11 -30.87
CA GLN A 67 9.33 -6.41 -31.07
C GLN A 67 9.17 -7.18 -29.75
N LEU A 68 8.86 -6.45 -28.68
CA LEU A 68 8.68 -7.01 -27.34
C LEU A 68 7.23 -7.41 -27.11
N GLY A 69 7.02 -8.43 -26.27
CA GLY A 69 5.71 -8.69 -25.68
C GLY A 69 5.37 -7.70 -24.55
N PRO A 70 4.13 -7.69 -24.03
CA PRO A 70 3.68 -6.72 -23.03
C PRO A 70 4.60 -6.61 -21.81
N ASN A 71 4.97 -7.73 -21.18
CA ASN A 71 5.85 -7.70 -20.01
C ASN A 71 7.27 -7.18 -20.34
N GLY A 72 7.78 -7.51 -21.53
CA GLY A 72 9.07 -7.00 -21.99
C GLY A 72 9.02 -5.49 -22.27
N GLY A 73 7.92 -5.01 -22.85
CA GLY A 73 7.66 -3.59 -23.06
C GLY A 73 7.61 -2.82 -21.74
N MET A 74 6.90 -3.35 -20.73
CA MET A 74 6.83 -2.75 -19.39
C MET A 74 8.21 -2.59 -18.76
N VAL A 75 9.04 -3.63 -18.79
CA VAL A 75 10.43 -3.57 -18.29
C VAL A 75 11.22 -2.52 -19.07
N TYR A 76 11.11 -2.50 -20.39
CA TYR A 76 11.79 -1.51 -21.22
C TYR A 76 11.38 -0.08 -20.88
N CYS A 77 10.09 0.21 -20.68
CA CYS A 77 9.61 1.55 -20.32
C CYS A 77 10.25 2.06 -19.02
N ILE A 78 10.37 1.19 -18.01
CA ILE A 78 10.99 1.56 -16.73
C ILE A 78 12.51 1.73 -16.86
N GLU A 79 13.19 0.87 -17.62
CA GLU A 79 14.62 1.04 -17.94
C GLU A 79 14.88 2.33 -18.74
N TYR A 80 13.94 2.70 -19.62
CA TYR A 80 14.00 3.94 -20.38
C TYR A 80 13.81 5.16 -19.49
N LEU A 81 12.86 5.09 -18.54
CA LEU A 81 12.67 6.12 -17.51
C LEU A 81 13.93 6.30 -16.65
N GLU A 82 14.56 5.20 -16.21
CA GLU A 82 15.80 5.24 -15.43
C GLU A 82 16.92 5.98 -16.19
N LYS A 83 17.10 5.68 -17.49
CA LYS A 83 18.09 6.36 -18.34
C LYS A 83 17.77 7.83 -18.56
N ASN A 84 16.49 8.20 -18.52
CA ASN A 84 16.00 9.56 -18.71
C ASN A 84 15.50 10.19 -17.40
N ILE A 85 16.12 9.84 -16.27
CA ILE A 85 15.68 10.30 -14.94
C ILE A 85 15.54 11.82 -14.83
N GLN A 86 16.34 12.59 -15.58
CA GLN A 86 16.27 14.04 -15.59
C GLN A 86 14.87 14.55 -15.99
N TRP A 87 14.21 13.87 -16.95
CA TRP A 87 12.84 14.19 -17.33
C TRP A 87 11.91 14.08 -16.14
N LEU A 88 11.99 12.99 -15.37
CA LEU A 88 11.15 12.80 -14.19
C LEU A 88 11.42 13.90 -13.17
N THR A 89 12.68 14.19 -12.88
CA THR A 89 13.05 15.18 -11.87
C THR A 89 12.62 16.60 -12.26
N ASP A 90 12.68 16.93 -13.56
CA ASP A 90 12.20 18.20 -14.09
C ASP A 90 10.67 18.32 -13.96
N GLN A 91 9.93 17.23 -14.18
CA GLN A 91 8.48 17.21 -13.97
C GLN A 91 8.14 17.36 -12.48
N LEU A 92 8.81 16.63 -11.59
CA LEU A 92 8.58 16.69 -10.14
C LEU A 92 8.89 18.08 -9.56
N SER A 93 9.90 18.78 -10.09
CA SER A 93 10.27 20.14 -9.64
C SER A 93 9.17 21.19 -9.86
N LYS A 94 8.19 20.92 -10.74
CA LYS A 94 7.03 21.81 -10.93
C LYS A 94 6.05 21.76 -9.75
N HIS A 95 6.23 20.81 -8.83
CA HIS A 95 5.30 20.49 -7.75
C HIS A 95 5.98 20.49 -6.36
N GLU A 96 7.07 21.24 -6.16
CA GLU A 96 7.94 21.23 -4.95
C GLU A 96 7.24 21.30 -3.58
N ASP A 97 6.05 21.93 -3.50
CA ASP A 97 5.27 22.07 -2.26
C ASP A 97 4.20 20.97 -2.06
N SER A 98 4.27 19.88 -2.81
CA SER A 98 3.25 18.83 -2.81
C SER A 98 3.76 17.54 -2.18
N TYR A 99 2.84 16.75 -1.66
CA TYR A 99 3.07 15.36 -1.32
C TYR A 99 2.93 14.45 -2.55
N PHE A 100 3.89 13.56 -2.78
CA PHE A 100 3.95 12.75 -3.99
C PHE A 100 3.42 11.33 -3.75
N ILE A 101 2.46 10.90 -4.57
CA ILE A 101 1.97 9.52 -4.62
C ILE A 101 2.42 8.93 -5.95
N PHE A 102 3.30 7.94 -5.94
CA PHE A 102 3.76 7.29 -7.18
C PHE A 102 2.96 6.00 -7.43
N ASP A 103 2.11 6.00 -8.45
CA ASP A 103 1.40 4.80 -8.93
C ASP A 103 2.35 4.01 -9.82
N CYS A 104 2.80 2.84 -9.35
CA CYS A 104 3.82 2.07 -10.05
C CYS A 104 3.21 0.83 -10.77
N PRO A 105 3.91 0.31 -11.80
CA PRO A 105 3.46 -0.86 -12.55
C PRO A 105 3.01 -2.07 -11.73
N GLY A 106 2.02 -2.82 -12.23
CA GLY A 106 1.58 -4.05 -11.56
C GLY A 106 2.53 -5.25 -11.61
N GLN A 107 3.53 -5.25 -12.50
CA GLN A 107 4.39 -6.42 -12.73
C GLN A 107 5.39 -6.60 -11.58
N VAL A 108 5.32 -7.73 -10.87
CA VAL A 108 6.13 -7.99 -9.66
C VAL A 108 7.62 -8.17 -9.97
N GLU A 109 7.95 -8.56 -11.20
CA GLU A 109 9.32 -8.74 -11.69
C GLU A 109 10.13 -7.44 -11.62
N LEU A 110 9.44 -6.29 -11.76
CA LEU A 110 10.05 -4.96 -11.66
C LEU A 110 10.58 -4.63 -10.26
N TYR A 111 10.06 -5.31 -9.23
CA TYR A 111 10.44 -5.10 -7.83
C TYR A 111 11.28 -6.23 -7.24
N THR A 112 11.38 -7.36 -7.96
CA THR A 112 12.03 -8.58 -7.47
C THR A 112 13.28 -8.97 -8.24
N HIS A 113 13.37 -8.64 -9.54
CA HIS A 113 14.48 -9.08 -10.41
C HIS A 113 15.15 -7.94 -11.17
N ASN A 114 14.44 -6.83 -11.40
CA ASN A 114 14.96 -5.66 -12.09
C ASN A 114 15.40 -4.59 -11.08
N GLU A 115 16.52 -3.90 -11.38
CA GLU A 115 17.09 -2.87 -10.48
C GLU A 115 16.62 -1.44 -10.81
N SER A 116 15.88 -1.22 -11.89
CA SER A 116 15.56 0.12 -12.38
C SER A 116 14.71 0.92 -11.40
N ILE A 117 13.67 0.32 -10.80
CA ILE A 117 12.87 1.01 -9.77
C ILE A 117 13.73 1.38 -8.57
N LYS A 118 14.57 0.45 -8.09
CA LYS A 118 15.50 0.69 -6.98
C LYS A 118 16.46 1.84 -7.30
N ASN A 119 16.99 1.89 -8.51
CA ASN A 119 17.90 2.94 -8.95
C ASN A 119 17.20 4.29 -9.08
N ILE A 120 15.98 4.34 -9.64
CA ILE A 120 15.13 5.54 -9.71
C ILE A 120 14.88 6.09 -8.30
N VAL A 121 14.44 5.24 -7.36
CA VAL A 121 14.23 5.63 -5.96
C VAL A 121 15.49 6.23 -5.36
N ARG A 122 16.63 5.53 -5.45
CA ARG A 122 17.91 6.01 -4.90
C ARG A 122 18.34 7.35 -5.48
N LEU A 123 18.03 7.61 -6.75
CA LEU A 123 18.30 8.90 -7.39
C LEU A 123 17.40 9.99 -6.83
N LEU A 124 16.10 9.72 -6.62
CA LEU A 124 15.17 10.65 -5.98
C LEU A 124 15.58 10.95 -4.53
N GLU A 125 15.97 9.94 -3.75
CA GLU A 125 16.46 10.12 -2.38
C GLU A 125 17.72 10.99 -2.33
N LYS A 126 18.66 10.82 -3.28
CA LYS A 126 19.84 11.69 -3.42
C LYS A 126 19.47 13.14 -3.73
N GLN A 127 18.33 13.39 -4.36
CA GLN A 127 17.77 14.72 -4.58
C GLN A 127 16.98 15.26 -3.38
N GLY A 128 16.94 14.53 -2.27
CA GLY A 128 16.32 14.97 -1.02
C GLY A 128 14.86 14.57 -0.86
N PHE A 129 14.34 13.68 -1.71
CA PHE A 129 13.03 13.07 -1.49
C PHE A 129 13.07 12.12 -0.29
N ARG A 130 12.01 12.16 0.52
CA ARG A 130 11.78 11.20 1.60
C ARG A 130 10.58 10.33 1.25
N LEU A 131 10.85 9.08 0.89
CA LEU A 131 9.85 8.14 0.38
C LEU A 131 9.71 6.94 1.31
N ALA A 132 8.52 6.36 1.32
CA ALA A 132 8.25 5.03 1.86
C ALA A 132 7.60 4.15 0.78
N CYS A 133 7.74 2.85 0.88
CA CYS A 133 7.02 1.89 0.07
C CYS A 133 5.68 1.57 0.71
N VAL A 134 4.60 1.63 -0.08
CA VAL A 134 3.31 1.03 0.25
C VAL A 134 3.15 -0.19 -0.62
N HIS A 135 3.32 -1.37 -0.03
CA HIS A 135 3.20 -2.64 -0.75
C HIS A 135 1.80 -3.21 -0.53
N LEU A 136 0.93 -3.04 -1.52
CA LEU A 136 -0.46 -3.51 -1.48
C LEU A 136 -0.55 -4.98 -1.90
N VAL A 137 -1.18 -5.78 -1.06
CA VAL A 137 -1.53 -7.18 -1.34
C VAL A 137 -3.02 -7.39 -1.09
N ASP A 138 -3.69 -8.08 -2.00
CA ASP A 138 -5.11 -8.37 -1.87
C ASP A 138 -5.39 -9.31 -0.68
N ALA A 139 -6.32 -8.93 0.20
CA ALA A 139 -6.64 -9.71 1.38
C ALA A 139 -7.20 -11.10 1.06
N SER A 140 -7.74 -11.33 -0.15
CA SER A 140 -8.17 -12.66 -0.60
C SER A 140 -7.05 -13.71 -0.58
N TYR A 141 -5.77 -13.32 -0.58
CA TYR A 141 -4.68 -14.28 -0.42
C TYR A 141 -4.59 -14.89 0.98
N CYS A 142 -5.25 -14.30 1.99
CA CYS A 142 -5.33 -14.84 3.34
C CYS A 142 -6.26 -16.06 3.45
N THR A 143 -7.11 -16.33 2.45
CA THR A 143 -8.07 -17.44 2.48
C THR A 143 -7.43 -18.81 2.26
N GLU A 144 -6.17 -18.88 1.82
CA GLU A 144 -5.44 -20.12 1.59
C GLU A 144 -4.00 -20.00 2.10
N ALA A 145 -3.57 -20.95 2.93
CA ALA A 145 -2.24 -20.94 3.56
C ALA A 145 -1.08 -20.83 2.54
N SER A 146 -1.14 -21.56 1.44
CA SER A 146 -0.11 -21.56 0.38
C SER A 146 0.01 -20.21 -0.32
N ARG A 147 -1.13 -19.55 -0.57
CA ARG A 147 -1.18 -18.22 -1.16
C ARG A 147 -0.63 -17.17 -0.21
N PHE A 148 -1.00 -17.25 1.07
CA PHE A 148 -0.49 -16.34 2.08
C PHE A 148 1.02 -16.46 2.26
N ILE A 149 1.59 -17.67 2.31
CA ILE A 149 3.05 -17.87 2.35
C ILE A 149 3.74 -17.29 1.12
N SER A 150 3.13 -17.43 -0.07
CA SER A 150 3.67 -16.84 -1.30
C SER A 150 3.71 -15.31 -1.22
N VAL A 151 2.68 -14.71 -0.63
CA VAL A 151 2.63 -13.27 -0.33
C VAL A 151 3.73 -12.86 0.65
N LEU A 152 3.94 -13.61 1.73
CA LEU A 152 5.00 -13.32 2.71
C LEU A 152 6.39 -13.33 2.07
N LEU A 153 6.67 -14.33 1.23
CA LEU A 153 7.93 -14.41 0.49
C LEU A 153 8.08 -13.26 -0.52
N LEU A 154 7.01 -12.89 -1.22
CA LEU A 154 7.02 -11.76 -2.14
C LEU A 154 7.29 -10.44 -1.40
N SER A 155 6.62 -10.20 -0.28
CA SER A 155 6.86 -9.02 0.57
C SER A 155 8.30 -8.97 1.07
N LEU A 156 8.82 -10.08 1.62
CA LEU A 156 10.21 -10.13 2.09
C LEU A 156 11.23 -9.88 0.96
N THR A 157 10.98 -10.45 -0.22
CA THR A 157 11.83 -10.27 -1.40
C THR A 157 11.82 -8.81 -1.86
N THR A 158 10.64 -8.21 -2.00
CA THR A 158 10.50 -6.80 -2.43
C THR A 158 11.14 -5.82 -1.43
N MET A 159 10.96 -6.05 -0.13
CA MET A 159 11.61 -5.28 0.94
C MET A 159 13.14 -5.33 0.83
N THR A 160 13.69 -6.53 0.61
CA THR A 160 15.14 -6.72 0.47
C THR A 160 15.68 -6.06 -0.80
N MET A 161 14.94 -6.13 -1.90
CA MET A 161 15.37 -5.60 -3.19
C MET A 161 15.33 -4.07 -3.24
N LEU A 162 14.25 -3.44 -2.75
CA LEU A 162 14.07 -1.99 -2.81
C LEU A 162 14.82 -1.21 -1.73
N GLU A 163 15.15 -1.84 -0.60
CA GLU A 163 15.95 -1.25 0.48
C GLU A 163 15.42 0.08 1.03
N MET A 164 14.09 0.24 1.11
CA MET A 164 13.44 1.43 1.64
C MET A 164 12.56 1.10 2.88
N PRO A 165 12.07 2.11 3.62
CA PRO A 165 11.03 1.86 4.63
C PRO A 165 9.77 1.31 3.95
N HIS A 166 9.33 0.10 4.33
CA HIS A 166 8.14 -0.54 3.76
C HIS A 166 6.98 -0.54 4.75
N VAL A 167 5.78 -0.25 4.24
CA VAL A 167 4.49 -0.50 4.87
C VAL A 167 3.78 -1.53 3.99
N ASN A 168 3.74 -2.79 4.44
CA ASN A 168 2.95 -3.81 3.75
C ASN A 168 1.50 -3.66 4.15
N VAL A 169 0.59 -3.83 3.20
CA VAL A 169 -0.84 -3.54 3.39
C VAL A 169 -1.67 -4.66 2.79
N LEU A 170 -2.60 -5.20 3.59
CA LEU A 170 -3.70 -6.04 3.10
C LEU A 170 -4.82 -5.12 2.62
N SER A 171 -5.05 -5.06 1.32
CA SER A 171 -6.11 -4.26 0.69
C SER A 171 -7.41 -5.06 0.54
N LYS A 172 -8.54 -4.35 0.34
CA LYS A 172 -9.86 -4.94 0.11
C LYS A 172 -10.35 -5.83 1.26
N ILE A 173 -10.00 -5.47 2.49
CA ILE A 173 -10.37 -6.23 3.69
C ILE A 173 -11.89 -6.31 3.88
N ASP A 174 -12.65 -5.37 3.30
CA ASP A 174 -14.11 -5.33 3.27
C ASP A 174 -14.72 -6.49 2.48
N LEU A 175 -13.98 -7.04 1.49
CA LEU A 175 -14.45 -8.16 0.67
C LEU A 175 -14.24 -9.52 1.34
N LEU A 176 -13.42 -9.60 2.40
CA LEU A 176 -13.10 -10.87 3.06
C LEU A 176 -14.35 -11.63 3.54
N ASN A 177 -15.35 -10.92 4.08
CA ASN A 177 -16.63 -11.52 4.49
C ASN A 177 -17.37 -12.24 3.37
N GLN A 178 -17.18 -11.81 2.12
CA GLN A 178 -17.84 -12.39 0.95
C GLN A 178 -17.10 -13.61 0.43
N LEU A 179 -15.83 -13.76 0.79
CA LEU A 179 -14.93 -14.81 0.27
C LEU A 179 -14.93 -16.08 1.12
N GLY A 180 -15.47 -16.01 2.34
CA GLY A 180 -15.60 -17.15 3.26
C GLY A 180 -15.23 -16.79 4.69
N GLU A 181 -15.33 -17.77 5.60
CA GLU A 181 -14.73 -17.64 6.92
C GLU A 181 -13.22 -17.79 6.78
N LEU A 182 -12.46 -16.82 7.32
CA LEU A 182 -11.02 -16.97 7.45
C LEU A 182 -10.73 -18.06 8.48
N ASP A 183 -9.72 -18.88 8.22
CA ASP A 183 -9.25 -19.89 9.18
C ASP A 183 -8.79 -19.24 10.50
N PHE A 184 -8.34 -17.96 10.45
CA PHE A 184 -7.81 -17.22 11.59
C PHE A 184 -8.28 -15.75 11.64
N SER A 185 -8.02 -15.11 12.79
CA SER A 185 -8.25 -13.67 12.94
C SER A 185 -7.36 -12.87 12.00
N LEU A 186 -7.81 -11.68 11.59
CA LEU A 186 -6.99 -10.74 10.82
C LEU A 186 -5.72 -10.37 11.60
N GLU A 187 -5.80 -10.29 12.94
CA GLU A 187 -4.65 -10.08 13.81
C GLU A 187 -3.52 -11.09 13.56
N TYR A 188 -3.85 -12.36 13.33
CA TYR A 188 -2.89 -13.41 13.00
C TYR A 188 -2.16 -13.09 11.67
N TYR A 189 -2.92 -12.80 10.62
CA TYR A 189 -2.36 -12.49 9.30
C TYR A 189 -1.59 -11.17 9.27
N THR A 190 -1.95 -10.19 10.11
CA THR A 190 -1.24 -8.91 10.19
C THR A 190 0.06 -8.98 10.99
N SER A 191 0.12 -9.85 12.01
CA SER A 191 1.25 -9.93 12.93
C SER A 191 2.31 -10.95 12.52
N VAL A 192 1.94 -12.01 11.78
CA VAL A 192 2.87 -13.00 11.21
C VAL A 192 3.84 -13.58 12.25
N MET A 193 3.40 -13.77 13.50
CA MET A 193 4.28 -14.19 14.61
C MET A 193 4.30 -15.70 14.90
N ASP A 194 3.37 -16.50 14.33
CA ASP A 194 3.31 -17.96 14.56
C ASP A 194 2.86 -18.69 13.30
N LEU A 195 3.81 -19.04 12.42
CA LEU A 195 3.55 -19.77 11.18
C LEU A 195 3.48 -21.29 11.40
N GLU A 196 3.66 -21.80 12.62
CA GLU A 196 3.59 -23.25 12.90
C GLU A 196 2.22 -23.84 12.51
N TYR A 197 1.17 -23.03 12.64
CA TYR A 197 -0.19 -23.41 12.24
C TYR A 197 -0.39 -23.40 10.73
N LEU A 198 0.16 -22.40 10.02
CA LEU A 198 0.18 -22.39 8.56
C LEU A 198 0.96 -23.59 8.03
N LEU A 199 2.08 -23.93 8.67
CA LEU A 199 2.88 -25.12 8.33
C LEU A 199 2.05 -26.40 8.42
N ARG A 200 1.19 -26.56 9.42
CA ARG A 200 0.30 -27.73 9.50
C ARG A 200 -0.66 -27.80 8.30
N HIS A 201 -1.35 -26.70 8.00
CA HIS A 201 -2.30 -26.63 6.88
C HIS A 201 -1.63 -26.85 5.52
N LEU A 202 -0.41 -26.32 5.32
CA LEU A 202 0.36 -26.56 4.10
C LEU A 202 0.64 -28.05 3.87
N ASN A 203 0.77 -28.83 4.94
CA ASN A 203 1.16 -30.24 4.90
C ASN A 203 -0.01 -31.22 5.08
N GLU A 204 -1.27 -30.75 5.07
CA GLU A 204 -2.45 -31.63 5.23
C GLU A 204 -2.64 -32.63 4.08
N ASN A 205 -2.17 -32.29 2.88
CA ASN A 205 -2.24 -33.17 1.72
C ASN A 205 -1.01 -34.09 1.63
N GLU A 206 -1.21 -35.37 1.28
CA GLU A 206 -0.12 -36.37 1.14
C GLU A 206 1.01 -35.91 0.20
N THR A 207 0.69 -35.15 -0.86
CA THR A 207 1.69 -34.58 -1.78
C THR A 207 2.52 -33.45 -1.19
N SER A 208 2.04 -32.80 -0.13
CA SER A 208 2.70 -31.68 0.53
C SER A 208 3.60 -32.15 1.67
N GLU A 209 3.28 -33.26 2.33
CA GLU A 209 4.06 -33.83 3.45
C GLU A 209 5.52 -34.11 3.05
N ARG A 210 5.77 -34.53 1.80
CA ARG A 210 7.15 -34.72 1.28
C ARG A 210 7.99 -33.44 1.30
N PHE A 211 7.36 -32.27 1.30
CA PHE A 211 7.99 -30.95 1.35
C PHE A 211 8.01 -30.33 2.75
N TYR A 212 7.64 -31.08 3.79
CA TYR A 212 7.58 -30.58 5.17
C TYR A 212 8.84 -29.80 5.57
N LYS A 213 10.03 -30.34 5.29
CA LYS A 213 11.31 -29.68 5.63
C LYS A 213 11.46 -28.33 4.92
N LEU A 214 11.08 -28.25 3.65
CA LEU A 214 11.13 -27.01 2.88
C LEU A 214 10.14 -25.98 3.46
N ASN A 215 8.90 -26.41 3.71
CA ASN A 215 7.87 -25.55 4.28
C ASN A 215 8.28 -25.03 5.67
N SER A 216 8.88 -25.87 6.51
CA SER A 216 9.41 -25.50 7.84
C SER A 216 10.48 -24.42 7.71
N THR A 217 11.48 -24.64 6.85
CA THR A 217 12.56 -23.67 6.64
C THR A 217 12.05 -22.35 6.07
N ILE A 218 11.00 -22.37 5.23
CA ILE A 218 10.35 -21.15 4.74
C ILE A 218 9.65 -20.39 5.88
N CYS A 219 8.93 -21.09 6.75
CA CYS A 219 8.26 -20.47 7.90
C CYS A 219 9.30 -19.88 8.87
N GLU A 220 10.33 -20.66 9.22
CA GLU A 220 11.45 -20.20 10.06
C GLU A 220 12.11 -18.94 9.47
N LEU A 221 12.35 -18.89 8.15
CA LEU A 221 12.90 -17.71 7.48
C LEU A 221 12.01 -16.48 7.65
N ILE A 222 10.69 -16.62 7.58
CA ILE A 222 9.78 -15.48 7.70
C ILE A 222 9.73 -15.01 9.17
N GLU A 223 9.66 -15.94 10.11
CA GLU A 223 9.62 -15.66 11.55
C GLU A 223 10.92 -15.02 12.06
N ASP A 224 12.08 -15.58 11.68
CA ASP A 224 13.41 -15.13 12.12
C ASP A 224 13.67 -13.67 11.71
N PHE A 225 13.18 -13.28 10.54
CA PHE A 225 13.32 -11.90 10.11
C PHE A 225 12.32 -10.98 10.82
N SER A 226 11.13 -11.45 11.25
CA SER A 226 10.12 -10.64 11.97
C SER A 226 9.84 -9.26 11.33
N LEU A 227 10.20 -9.09 10.05
CA LEU A 227 10.14 -7.82 9.32
C LEU A 227 8.79 -7.63 8.63
N VAL A 228 8.05 -8.72 8.43
CA VAL A 228 6.83 -8.73 7.62
C VAL A 228 5.63 -8.62 8.54
N GLY A 229 5.16 -7.39 8.77
CA GLY A 229 3.84 -7.11 9.32
C GLY A 229 2.98 -6.42 8.27
N PHE A 230 1.65 -6.50 8.40
CA PHE A 230 0.71 -5.83 7.51
C PHE A 230 -0.20 -4.87 8.26
N SER A 231 -0.42 -3.70 7.66
CA SER A 231 -1.55 -2.83 7.98
C SER A 231 -2.77 -3.23 7.15
N THR A 232 -3.96 -2.84 7.57
CA THR A 232 -5.21 -3.22 6.90
C THR A 232 -5.80 -2.02 6.17
N LEU A 233 -6.30 -2.23 4.95
CA LEU A 233 -6.88 -1.17 4.13
C LEU A 233 -8.23 -1.56 3.53
N CYS A 234 -9.23 -0.75 3.86
CA CYS A 234 -10.43 -0.54 3.06
C CYS A 234 -10.42 0.90 2.55
N ILE A 235 -10.28 1.09 1.24
CA ILE A 235 -10.16 2.43 0.65
C ILE A 235 -11.45 3.25 0.79
N ASN A 236 -12.60 2.57 0.96
CA ASN A 236 -13.91 3.18 1.18
C ASN A 236 -14.17 3.55 2.65
N ASP A 237 -13.23 3.27 3.56
CA ASP A 237 -13.32 3.64 4.96
C ASP A 237 -12.25 4.67 5.33
N LYS A 238 -12.70 5.91 5.54
CA LYS A 238 -11.88 7.04 5.99
C LYS A 238 -11.08 6.75 7.27
N HIS A 239 -11.58 5.93 8.19
CA HIS A 239 -10.81 5.57 9.39
C HIS A 239 -9.65 4.64 9.05
N SER A 240 -9.88 3.66 8.15
CA SER A 240 -8.84 2.77 7.65
C SER A 240 -7.77 3.53 6.85
N VAL A 241 -8.19 4.45 5.97
CA VAL A 241 -7.26 5.31 5.20
C VAL A 241 -6.44 6.22 6.13
N ALA A 242 -7.08 6.81 7.15
CA ALA A 242 -6.39 7.66 8.13
C ALA A 242 -5.34 6.91 8.94
N ALA A 243 -5.65 5.69 9.38
CA ALA A 243 -4.74 4.86 10.15
C ALA A 243 -3.53 4.43 9.31
N LEU A 244 -3.76 4.00 8.07
CA LEU A 244 -2.67 3.68 7.13
C LEU A 244 -1.79 4.90 6.82
N LEU A 245 -2.40 6.07 6.57
CA LEU A 245 -1.66 7.30 6.31
C LEU A 245 -0.71 7.65 7.45
N LYS A 246 -1.13 7.43 8.70
CA LYS A 246 -0.31 7.67 9.89
C LYS A 246 0.95 6.79 9.88
N GLU A 247 0.85 5.53 9.48
CA GLU A 247 2.00 4.63 9.38
C GLU A 247 2.93 5.03 8.23
N ILE A 248 2.37 5.45 7.09
CA ILE A 248 3.15 5.96 5.95
C ILE A 248 3.92 7.24 6.34
N ASP A 249 3.27 8.18 7.02
CA ASP A 249 3.87 9.44 7.44
C ASP A 249 4.94 9.25 8.53
N LYS A 250 4.83 8.21 9.36
CA LYS A 250 5.92 7.79 10.24
C LYS A 250 7.08 7.20 9.45
N ALA A 251 6.80 6.30 8.50
CA ALA A 251 7.81 5.59 7.72
C ALA A 251 8.66 6.53 6.85
N ASN A 252 8.03 7.48 6.15
CA ASN A 252 8.74 8.50 5.36
C ASN A 252 9.25 9.68 6.23
N GLY A 253 8.82 9.78 7.48
CA GLY A 253 9.19 10.82 8.43
C GLY A 253 8.51 12.17 8.22
N TYR A 254 7.43 12.23 7.43
CA TYR A 254 6.59 13.43 7.24
C TYR A 254 6.00 13.93 8.56
N ILE A 255 5.70 13.03 9.50
CA ILE A 255 5.21 13.37 10.83
C ILE A 255 6.18 14.26 11.63
N PHE A 256 7.48 14.22 11.31
CA PHE A 256 8.52 15.05 11.93
C PHE A 256 8.85 16.31 11.12
N GLY A 257 8.28 16.45 9.92
CA GLY A 257 8.41 17.63 9.08
C GLY A 257 7.55 18.77 9.64
N ALA A 258 8.20 19.80 10.15
CA ALA A 258 7.60 20.95 10.83
C ALA A 258 6.26 21.43 10.23
N LEU A 259 5.26 21.57 11.12
CA LEU A 259 4.00 22.33 11.03
C LEU A 259 3.71 22.98 9.65
N THR A 260 3.30 22.15 8.68
CA THR A 260 2.56 22.64 7.51
C THR A 260 1.07 22.66 7.86
N GLU A 261 0.31 23.63 7.33
CA GLU A 261 -1.16 23.65 7.51
C GLU A 261 -1.74 22.30 7.04
N GLY A 262 -2.47 21.61 7.92
CA GLY A 262 -2.94 20.22 7.72
C GLY A 262 -2.20 19.17 8.56
N ASN A 263 -0.89 19.35 8.79
CA ASN A 263 -0.04 18.40 9.52
C ASN A 263 -0.26 18.42 11.05
N GLU A 264 -0.77 19.52 11.58
CA GLU A 264 -1.05 19.69 13.01
C GLU A 264 -2.06 18.66 13.53
N SER A 265 -3.07 18.34 12.73
CA SER A 265 -4.14 17.41 13.09
C SER A 265 -3.66 15.96 13.18
N ILE A 266 -2.75 15.55 12.29
CA ILE A 266 -2.17 14.20 12.23
C ILE A 266 -1.09 14.03 13.31
N LEU A 267 -0.23 15.04 13.51
CA LEU A 267 0.78 15.04 14.57
C LEU A 267 0.15 14.97 15.98
N LEU A 268 -1.00 15.62 16.20
CA LEU A 268 -1.72 15.56 17.48
C LEU A 268 -2.45 14.22 17.70
N ALA A 269 -2.63 13.40 16.66
CA ALA A 269 -3.16 12.03 16.72
C ALA A 269 -2.07 10.96 16.79
N ALA A 270 -0.79 11.37 16.88
CA ALA A 270 0.41 10.53 16.86
C ALA A 270 0.70 9.73 18.14
N ASP A 271 -0.29 9.56 19.03
CA ASP A 271 -0.13 8.64 20.15
C ASP A 271 -0.18 7.20 19.61
N SER A 272 0.71 6.33 20.08
CA SER A 272 1.06 5.00 19.55
C SER A 272 -0.02 4.32 18.69
N THR A 273 0.24 4.13 17.38
CA THR A 273 -0.58 3.19 16.59
C THR A 273 -0.13 1.79 16.98
N ASP A 274 -1.04 1.03 17.56
CA ASP A 274 -0.86 -0.39 17.81
C ASP A 274 -1.50 -1.13 16.64
N LEU A 275 -0.67 -1.73 15.78
CA LEU A 275 -1.11 -2.49 14.60
C LEU A 275 -2.08 -3.63 14.98
N LEU A 276 -1.91 -4.22 16.16
CA LEU A 276 -2.78 -5.28 16.66
C LEU A 276 -4.14 -4.69 17.07
N ALA A 277 -4.15 -3.53 17.72
CA ALA A 277 -5.40 -2.84 18.05
C ALA A 277 -6.16 -2.43 16.79
N GLU A 278 -5.46 -1.92 15.76
CA GLU A 278 -6.06 -1.55 14.48
C GLU A 278 -6.63 -2.77 13.76
N ALA A 279 -5.89 -3.89 13.70
CA ALA A 279 -6.37 -5.13 13.11
C ALA A 279 -7.64 -5.64 13.82
N ARG A 280 -7.68 -5.59 15.16
CA ARG A 280 -8.89 -5.95 15.94
C ARG A 280 -10.07 -5.04 15.66
N GLU A 281 -9.84 -3.73 15.59
CA GLU A 281 -10.88 -2.76 15.24
C GLU A 281 -11.42 -3.00 13.83
N ALA A 282 -10.55 -3.28 12.86
CA ALA A 282 -10.93 -3.64 11.51
C ALA A 282 -11.77 -4.92 11.48
N GLN A 283 -11.38 -5.97 12.21
CA GLN A 283 -12.16 -7.21 12.28
C GLN A 283 -13.59 -7.00 12.77
N VAL A 284 -13.76 -6.18 13.81
CA VAL A 284 -15.09 -5.82 14.33
C VAL A 284 -15.86 -4.98 13.32
N ARG A 285 -15.21 -3.96 12.75
CA ARG A 285 -15.83 -3.01 11.80
C ARG A 285 -16.34 -3.71 10.54
N TYR A 286 -15.56 -4.65 10.02
CA TYR A 286 -15.90 -5.40 8.82
C TYR A 286 -16.61 -6.72 9.13
N GLY A 287 -17.07 -6.99 10.35
CA GLY A 287 -17.91 -8.16 10.64
C GLY A 287 -17.22 -9.52 10.44
N LEU A 288 -15.88 -9.57 10.50
CA LEU A 288 -15.08 -10.79 10.32
C LEU A 288 -15.10 -11.72 11.56
N MET A 289 -15.87 -11.38 12.61
CA MET A 289 -16.12 -12.23 13.79
C MET A 289 -17.51 -11.98 14.39
N THR A 290 -18.11 -13.04 14.95
CA THR A 290 -19.44 -13.01 15.61
C THR A 290 -19.41 -12.68 17.12
N LYS A 291 -18.23 -12.50 17.73
CA LYS A 291 -18.11 -12.05 19.14
C LYS A 291 -16.95 -11.06 19.31
N PRO A 292 -17.16 -9.94 20.04
CA PRO A 292 -16.07 -9.04 20.39
C PRO A 292 -15.13 -9.73 21.39
N PRO A 293 -13.81 -9.47 21.35
CA PRO A 293 -12.94 -9.78 22.46
C PRO A 293 -13.34 -8.94 23.68
N ASP A 294 -13.16 -9.50 24.89
CA ASP A 294 -13.59 -8.91 26.16
C ASP A 294 -13.34 -7.40 26.25
N GLU A 295 -14.41 -6.65 26.58
CA GLU A 295 -14.40 -5.21 26.82
C GLU A 295 -13.46 -4.86 27.98
N ASN A 296 -12.16 -4.69 27.73
CA ASN A 296 -11.30 -3.98 28.68
C ASN A 296 -9.97 -3.41 28.14
N SER A 297 -9.74 -3.32 26.84
CA SER A 297 -8.57 -2.56 26.34
C SER A 297 -8.77 -2.00 24.93
N SER A 298 -9.16 -0.72 24.81
CA SER A 298 -8.73 0.21 23.73
C SER A 298 -9.54 1.52 23.62
N ALA A 299 -10.46 1.84 24.54
CA ALA A 299 -11.36 3.00 24.37
C ALA A 299 -10.73 4.41 24.54
N ALA A 300 -9.40 4.58 24.52
CA ALA A 300 -8.77 5.86 24.86
C ALA A 300 -8.04 6.58 23.70
N SER A 301 -7.75 5.95 22.57
CA SER A 301 -6.84 6.52 21.55
C SER A 301 -7.52 7.18 20.33
N ASN A 302 -8.83 7.01 20.09
CA ASN A 302 -9.46 7.38 18.81
C ASN A 302 -10.34 8.65 18.78
N GLN A 303 -10.55 9.36 19.91
CA GLN A 303 -11.50 10.51 19.95
C GLN A 303 -11.13 11.70 19.04
N LYS A 304 -9.85 11.89 18.71
CA LYS A 304 -9.39 13.06 17.92
C LYS A 304 -9.24 12.77 16.43
N LEU A 305 -8.84 11.55 16.06
CA LEU A 305 -8.91 11.06 14.67
C LEU A 305 -10.37 11.11 14.20
N ASP A 306 -11.30 10.67 15.06
CA ASP A 306 -12.74 10.80 14.88
C ASP A 306 -13.19 12.23 14.54
N ALA A 307 -12.60 13.26 15.16
CA ALA A 307 -13.01 14.65 14.93
C ALA A 307 -12.61 15.16 13.53
N VAL A 308 -11.45 14.76 13.03
CA VAL A 308 -10.97 15.07 11.67
C VAL A 308 -11.74 14.25 10.65
N VAL A 309 -11.87 12.96 10.90
CA VAL A 309 -12.54 12.00 10.03
C VAL A 309 -14.04 12.29 9.92
N ARG A 310 -14.71 12.79 10.98
CA ARG A 310 -16.14 13.19 10.92
C ARG A 310 -16.43 14.35 9.97
N LYS A 311 -15.43 15.18 9.64
CA LYS A 311 -15.57 16.27 8.65
C LYS A 311 -15.53 15.77 7.20
N LEU A 312 -15.16 14.51 6.98
CA LEU A 312 -15.07 13.88 5.66
C LEU A 312 -16.31 13.00 5.38
N SER A 313 -16.81 13.12 4.16
CA SER A 313 -17.90 12.33 3.58
C SER A 313 -17.36 11.48 2.43
N ILE A 314 -17.82 10.24 2.33
CA ILE A 314 -17.46 9.32 1.26
C ILE A 314 -18.71 9.16 0.38
N LYS A 315 -18.57 9.43 -0.91
CA LYS A 315 -19.59 9.18 -1.91
C LYS A 315 -19.11 8.01 -2.77
N GLU A 316 -19.79 6.88 -2.64
CA GLU A 316 -19.62 5.76 -3.57
C GLU A 316 -20.36 6.08 -4.87
N HIS A 317 -19.65 6.03 -6.01
CA HIS A 317 -20.25 6.22 -7.33
C HIS A 317 -20.46 4.87 -8.03
N ASP A 318 -19.45 3.99 -8.00
CA ASP A 318 -19.47 2.61 -8.52
C ASP A 318 -18.47 1.75 -7.70
N PRO A 319 -18.48 0.39 -7.80
CA PRO A 319 -17.62 -0.48 -6.98
C PRO A 319 -16.11 -0.21 -7.10
N GLU A 320 -15.68 0.44 -8.18
CA GLU A 320 -14.27 0.75 -8.47
C GLU A 320 -13.93 2.24 -8.32
N THR A 321 -14.92 3.10 -8.08
CA THR A 321 -14.73 4.56 -7.97
C THR A 321 -15.41 5.14 -6.73
N VAL A 322 -14.57 5.66 -5.85
CA VAL A 322 -14.97 6.34 -4.62
C VAL A 322 -14.48 7.78 -4.67
N SER A 323 -15.31 8.71 -4.22
CA SER A 323 -14.96 10.10 -4.01
C SER A 323 -15.00 10.44 -2.51
N ILE A 324 -13.90 10.96 -1.96
CA ILE A 324 -13.82 11.46 -0.58
C ILE A 324 -13.88 12.99 -0.62
N GLU A 325 -14.94 13.57 -0.08
CA GLU A 325 -15.22 15.01 -0.08
C GLU A 325 -15.45 15.54 1.35
N LEU A 326 -15.22 16.84 1.59
CA LEU A 326 -15.64 17.50 2.84
C LEU A 326 -17.17 17.47 2.98
N ALA A 327 -17.68 17.15 4.17
CA ALA A 327 -19.11 17.07 4.43
C ALA A 327 -19.83 18.42 4.23
N ASP A 328 -20.98 18.41 3.54
CA ASP A 328 -21.75 19.59 3.14
C ASP A 328 -22.18 20.55 4.29
N SER A 329 -22.04 20.14 5.56
CA SER A 329 -22.43 20.95 6.73
C SER A 329 -21.47 22.10 7.08
N GLU A 330 -20.34 22.27 6.39
CA GLU A 330 -19.41 23.39 6.57
C GLU A 330 -19.31 24.32 5.33
N ARG A 331 -20.21 24.20 4.34
CA ARG A 331 -20.29 25.12 3.17
C ARG A 331 -21.03 26.45 3.45
N GLN A 332 -21.29 26.80 4.71
CA GLN A 332 -21.90 28.08 5.12
C GLN A 332 -20.99 28.89 6.03
#